data_AF-A0A2N2SVS4-F1
#
_entry.id   AF-A0A2N2SVS4-F1
#
_cell.length_a   1.000
_cell.length_b   1.000
_cell.length_c   1.000
_cell.angle_alpha   90.00
_cell.angle_beta   90.00
_cell.angle_gamma   90.00
#
_symmetry.space_group_name_H-M   'P 1'
#
loop_
_entity.id
_entity.type
_entity.pdbx_description
1 polymer ?
#
loop_
_entity_poly.entity_id
_entity_poly.type
_entity_poly.pdbx_seq_one_letter_code
_entity_poly.pdbx_strand_id
1 'polypeptide(L)'
;TIFTLVFRGLDGDVWVEHLFDQLPGGVLGFLIVVNLMVFILAFFLDFFEIAFIVVPLLAPIATKLGIDPIWFGVMLAVNMQTAFMHPPFGFALFYLKSVAPKAIRTADIYRGAIPFLVIQLFMVAVVLAFPQVVLRDPPPDASSVTEIPIDVDPDADYLPAEWR
;
A
#
# COMPACT_ATOMS: atom_id res chain seq x y z
N THR A 1 -4.97 10.51 10.12
CA THR A 1 -5.90 9.91 11.09
C THR A 1 -5.56 10.42 12.50
N ILE A 2 -6.39 10.16 13.53
CA ILE A 2 -6.05 10.50 14.94
C ILE A 2 -4.70 9.88 15.34
N PHE A 3 -4.42 8.66 14.88
CA PHE A 3 -3.11 8.02 15.05
C PHE A 3 -1.96 8.89 14.51
N THR A 4 -2.06 9.40 13.27
CA THR A 4 -1.04 10.29 12.69
C THR A 4 -0.83 11.55 13.53
N LEU A 5 -1.91 12.14 14.06
CA LEU A 5 -1.82 13.34 14.90
C LEU A 5 -1.11 13.06 16.23
N VAL A 6 -1.49 11.98 16.92
CA VAL A 6 -0.87 11.60 18.20
C VAL A 6 0.59 11.16 17.99
N PHE A 7 0.86 10.39 16.94
CA PHE A 7 2.20 9.92 16.61
C PHE A 7 3.17 11.08 16.34
N ARG A 8 2.75 12.06 15.54
CA ARG A 8 3.55 13.28 15.29
C ARG A 8 3.61 14.19 16.51
N GLY A 9 2.55 14.22 17.32
CA GLY A 9 2.55 14.95 18.60
C GLY A 9 3.49 14.39 19.66
N LEU A 10 3.94 13.14 19.50
CA LEU A 10 4.96 12.49 20.35
C LEU A 10 6.35 12.44 19.68
N ASP A 11 6.57 13.24 18.63
CA ASP A 11 7.81 13.27 17.83
C ASP A 11 8.21 11.91 17.24
N GLY A 12 7.22 11.03 17.01
CA GLY A 12 7.46 9.70 16.48
C GLY A 12 8.06 9.75 15.06
N ASP A 13 7.69 10.74 14.25
CA ASP A 13 8.22 10.92 12.90
C ASP A 13 9.72 11.22 12.92
N VAL A 14 10.19 12.00 13.90
CA VAL A 14 11.63 12.29 14.10
C VAL A 14 12.38 11.07 14.60
N TRP A 15 11.79 10.29 15.51
CA TRP A 15 12.42 9.07 16.01
C TRP A 15 12.61 8.02 14.92
N VAL A 16 11.59 7.82 14.09
CA VAL A 16 11.66 6.87 12.96
C VAL A 16 12.63 7.38 11.89
N GLU A 17 12.65 8.69 11.60
CA GLU A 17 13.63 9.32 10.70
C GLU A 17 15.07 9.04 11.16
N HIS A 18 15.37 9.23 12.46
CA HIS A 18 16.68 8.90 13.02
C HIS A 18 17.05 7.41 12.89
N LEU A 19 16.06 6.52 13.02
CA LEU A 19 16.24 5.08 12.84
C LEU A 19 16.65 4.74 11.40
N PHE A 20 16.09 5.47 10.43
CA PHE A 20 16.37 5.27 9.00
C PHE A 20 17.62 6.01 8.51
N ASP A 21 17.98 7.15 9.09
CA ASP A 21 19.25 7.85 8.80
C ASP A 21 20.48 7.01 9.17
N GLN A 22 20.34 6.09 10.13
CA GLN A 22 21.39 5.16 10.51
C GLN A 22 21.54 3.98 9.54
N LEU A 23 20.62 3.78 8.60
CA LEU A 23 20.69 2.69 7.64
C LEU A 23 21.55 3.05 6.42
N PRO A 24 22.54 2.22 6.07
CA PRO A 24 23.33 2.43 4.86
C PRO A 24 22.48 2.17 3.60
N GLY A 25 22.56 3.06 2.61
CA GLY A 25 21.95 2.84 1.29
C GLY A 25 20.92 3.87 0.83
N GLY A 26 20.69 4.95 1.60
CA GLY A 26 19.81 6.06 1.19
C GLY A 26 18.40 5.59 0.81
N VAL A 27 17.87 6.11 -0.29
CA VAL A 27 16.51 5.78 -0.79
C VAL A 27 16.32 4.27 -1.02
N LEU A 28 17.31 3.59 -1.61
CA LEU A 28 17.20 2.16 -1.92
C LEU A 28 17.23 1.29 -0.66
N GLY A 29 18.11 1.63 0.29
CA GLY A 29 18.19 0.95 1.59
C GLY A 29 16.90 1.08 2.38
N PHE A 30 16.32 2.28 2.43
CA PHE A 30 15.02 2.54 3.03
C PHE A 30 13.93 1.67 2.41
N LEU A 31 13.83 1.62 1.07
CA LEU A 31 12.81 0.86 0.37
C LEU A 31 12.90 -0.65 0.62
N ILE A 32 14.11 -1.20 0.67
CA ILE A 32 14.34 -2.62 0.96
C ILE A 32 13.91 -2.94 2.39
N VAL A 33 14.34 -2.13 3.36
CA VAL A 33 14.00 -2.34 4.78
C VAL A 33 12.50 -2.21 4.99
N VAL A 34 11.86 -1.19 4.42
CA VAL A 34 10.41 -1.01 4.50
C VAL A 34 9.67 -2.17 3.84
N ASN A 35 10.08 -2.62 2.66
CA ASN A 35 9.45 -3.77 2.02
C ASN A 35 9.57 -5.02 2.89
N LEU A 36 10.76 -5.29 3.44
CA LEU A 36 10.96 -6.46 4.29
C LEU A 36 10.15 -6.36 5.59
N MET A 37 10.13 -5.19 6.22
CA MET A 37 9.35 -4.93 7.43
C MET A 37 7.86 -5.16 7.18
N VAL A 38 7.33 -4.57 6.10
CA VAL A 38 5.91 -4.69 5.73
C VAL A 38 5.58 -6.12 5.32
N PHE A 39 6.49 -6.81 4.63
CA PHE A 39 6.30 -8.22 4.26
C PHE A 39 6.13 -9.11 5.51
N ILE A 40 6.96 -8.90 6.53
CA ILE A 40 6.85 -9.63 7.80
C ILE A 40 5.57 -9.22 8.54
N LEU A 41 5.26 -7.93 8.58
CA LEU A 41 4.10 -7.41 9.29
C LEU A 41 2.77 -7.87 8.66
N ALA A 42 2.74 -8.04 7.34
CA ALA A 42 1.60 -8.53 6.58
C ALA A 42 1.25 -10.00 6.86
N PHE A 43 2.10 -10.73 7.57
CA PHE A 43 1.72 -12.05 8.11
C PHE A 43 0.74 -11.95 9.29
N PHE A 44 0.74 -10.83 10.01
CA PHE A 44 -0.06 -10.65 11.22
C PHE A 44 -1.18 -9.62 11.05
N LEU A 45 -0.96 -8.63 10.19
CA LEU A 45 -1.90 -7.54 9.94
C LEU A 45 -2.48 -7.67 8.53
N ASP A 46 -3.79 -7.47 8.40
CA ASP A 46 -4.47 -7.42 7.11
C ASP A 46 -4.23 -6.07 6.39
N PHE A 47 -4.63 -6.00 5.13
CA PHE A 47 -4.39 -4.86 4.24
C PHE A 47 -4.89 -3.55 4.84
N PHE A 48 -6.08 -3.55 5.44
CA PHE A 48 -6.67 -2.34 6.00
C PHE A 48 -5.87 -1.80 7.20
N GLU A 49 -5.38 -2.67 8.08
CA GLU A 49 -4.58 -2.33 9.25
C GLU A 49 -3.26 -1.70 8.83
N ILE A 50 -2.57 -2.28 7.85
CA ILE A 50 -1.34 -1.71 7.31
C ILE A 50 -1.63 -0.38 6.61
N ALA A 51 -2.70 -0.29 5.82
CA ALA A 51 -3.08 0.95 5.14
C ALA A 51 -3.42 2.09 6.11
N PHE A 52 -4.03 1.80 7.27
CA PHE A 52 -4.42 2.83 8.23
C PHE A 52 -3.37 3.15 9.30
N ILE A 53 -2.44 2.23 9.58
CA ILE A 53 -1.41 2.41 10.62
C ILE A 53 -0.05 2.68 9.98
N VAL A 54 0.40 1.83 9.06
CA VAL A 54 1.77 1.81 8.54
C VAL A 54 1.96 2.84 7.42
N VAL A 55 0.99 2.98 6.52
CA VAL A 55 1.09 3.99 5.44
C VAL A 55 1.20 5.42 5.98
N PRO A 56 0.33 5.89 6.91
CA PRO A 56 0.44 7.25 7.41
C PRO A 56 1.69 7.50 8.25
N LEU A 57 2.31 6.41 8.74
CA LEU A 57 3.58 6.43 9.43
C LEU A 57 4.76 6.57 8.45
N LEU A 58 4.81 5.76 7.40
CA LEU A 58 5.94 5.69 6.48
C LEU A 58 5.89 6.71 5.33
N ALA A 59 4.70 7.08 4.86
CA ALA A 59 4.52 8.05 3.78
C ALA A 59 5.24 9.39 4.00
N PRO A 60 5.12 10.07 5.16
CA PRO A 60 5.82 11.34 5.36
C PRO A 60 7.36 11.19 5.35
N ILE A 61 7.87 10.03 5.79
CA ILE A 61 9.31 9.74 5.78
C ILE A 61 9.78 9.49 4.35
N ALA A 62 9.01 8.72 3.57
CA ALA A 62 9.29 8.47 2.16
C ALA A 62 9.33 9.79 1.36
N THR A 63 8.36 10.69 1.54
CA THR A 63 8.35 12.00 0.88
C THR A 63 9.54 12.87 1.28
N LYS A 64 9.95 12.86 2.56
CA LYS A 64 11.15 13.58 3.02
C LYS A 64 12.44 13.07 2.38
N LEU A 65 12.54 11.75 2.14
CA LEU A 65 13.65 11.12 1.43
C LEU A 65 13.63 11.38 -0.10
N GLY A 66 12.65 12.13 -0.61
CA GLY A 66 12.48 12.41 -2.04
C GLY A 66 11.88 11.24 -2.83
N ILE A 67 11.25 10.28 -2.14
CA ILE A 67 10.56 9.15 -2.78
C ILE A 67 9.19 9.61 -3.24
N ASP A 68 8.87 9.32 -4.48
CA ASP A 68 7.55 9.59 -5.03
C ASP A 68 6.46 8.77 -4.27
N PRO A 69 5.42 9.41 -3.72
CA PRO A 69 4.38 8.74 -2.95
C PRO A 69 3.59 7.69 -3.74
N ILE A 70 3.42 7.90 -5.06
CA ILE A 70 2.69 6.97 -5.94
C ILE A 70 3.53 5.70 -6.10
N TRP A 71 4.81 5.85 -6.42
CA TRP A 71 5.72 4.71 -6.53
C TRP A 71 5.86 3.95 -5.21
N PHE A 72 6.00 4.66 -4.09
CA PHE A 72 6.02 4.06 -2.76
C PHE A 72 4.73 3.29 -2.44
N GLY A 73 3.57 3.89 -2.73
CA GLY A 73 2.27 3.26 -2.53
C GLY A 73 2.09 2.00 -3.38
N VAL A 74 2.50 2.03 -4.64
CA VAL A 74 2.46 0.84 -5.53
C VAL A 74 3.40 -0.24 -5.05
N MET A 75 4.63 0.08 -4.65
CA MET A 75 5.55 -0.89 -4.05
C MET A 75 4.93 -1.56 -2.82
N LEU A 76 4.33 -0.77 -1.94
CA LEU A 76 3.69 -1.29 -0.74
C LEU A 76 2.49 -2.18 -1.08
N ALA A 77 1.64 -1.77 -2.02
CA ALA A 77 0.47 -2.53 -2.45
C ALA A 77 0.86 -3.89 -3.06
N VAL A 78 1.85 -3.90 -3.96
CA VAL A 78 2.37 -5.12 -4.59
C VAL A 78 2.99 -6.05 -3.55
N ASN A 79 3.72 -5.49 -2.59
CA ASN A 79 4.31 -6.27 -1.50
C ASN A 79 3.22 -6.87 -0.59
N MET A 80 2.18 -6.12 -0.24
CA MET A 80 1.08 -6.60 0.59
C MET A 80 0.25 -7.71 -0.08
N GLN A 81 0.12 -7.69 -1.41
CA GLN A 81 -0.56 -8.74 -2.15
C GLN A 81 0.12 -10.12 -1.99
N THR A 82 1.44 -10.14 -1.76
CA THR A 82 2.18 -11.40 -1.49
C THR A 82 1.67 -12.09 -0.21
N ALA A 83 1.22 -11.32 0.78
CA ALA A 83 0.83 -11.83 2.08
C ALA A 83 -0.45 -12.66 2.02
N PHE A 84 -1.41 -12.29 1.16
CA PHE A 84 -2.64 -13.05 0.93
C PHE A 84 -2.39 -14.46 0.36
N MET A 85 -1.21 -14.68 -0.22
CA MET A 85 -0.86 -15.90 -0.94
C MET A 85 0.16 -16.77 -0.21
N HIS A 86 0.67 -16.30 0.94
CA HIS A 86 1.72 -17.01 1.65
C HIS A 86 1.15 -18.15 2.52
N PRO A 87 1.61 -19.41 2.37
CA PRO A 87 1.03 -20.61 2.99
C PRO A 87 0.66 -20.57 4.49
N PRO A 88 1.45 -20.00 5.42
CA PRO A 88 1.10 -19.98 6.84
C PRO A 88 -0.07 -19.04 7.19
N PHE A 89 -0.38 -18.02 6.37
CA PHE A 89 -1.39 -17.00 6.71
C PHE A 89 -2.29 -16.58 5.53
N GLY A 90 -2.13 -17.19 4.36
CA GLY A 90 -2.87 -16.84 3.16
C GLY A 90 -4.33 -17.24 3.28
N PHE A 91 -5.19 -16.29 3.64
CA PHE A 91 -6.64 -16.48 3.73
C PHE A 91 -7.22 -17.10 2.45
N ALA A 92 -6.67 -16.75 1.28
CA ALA A 92 -7.08 -17.30 0.00
C ALA A 92 -6.84 -18.82 -0.10
N LEU A 93 -5.76 -19.34 0.48
CA LEU A 93 -5.42 -20.77 0.44
C LEU A 93 -6.31 -21.58 1.39
N PHE A 94 -6.63 -21.02 2.56
CA PHE A 94 -7.59 -21.61 3.49
C PHE A 94 -9.03 -21.55 2.93
N TYR A 95 -9.38 -20.48 2.24
CA TYR A 95 -10.66 -20.35 1.54
C TYR A 95 -10.80 -21.42 0.45
N LEU A 96 -9.78 -21.60 -0.39
CA LEU A 96 -9.73 -22.67 -1.39
C LEU A 96 -9.82 -24.06 -0.75
N LYS A 97 -9.18 -24.27 0.41
CA LYS A 97 -9.31 -25.54 1.14
C LYS A 97 -10.74 -25.80 1.65
N SER A 98 -11.50 -24.75 1.98
CA SER A 98 -12.88 -24.88 2.48
C SER A 98 -13.86 -25.42 1.43
N VAL A 99 -13.59 -25.13 0.14
CA VAL A 99 -14.40 -25.58 -1.00
C VAL A 99 -13.78 -26.77 -1.75
N ALA A 100 -12.51 -27.11 -1.48
CA ALA A 100 -11.81 -28.19 -2.16
C ALA A 100 -12.26 -29.58 -1.65
N PRO A 101 -12.40 -30.57 -2.56
CA PRO A 101 -12.69 -31.96 -2.20
C PRO A 101 -11.70 -32.52 -1.16
N LYS A 102 -12.15 -33.43 -0.29
CA LYS A 102 -11.30 -34.05 0.76
C LYS A 102 -10.05 -34.76 0.22
N ALA A 103 -10.06 -35.13 -1.06
CA ALA A 103 -8.93 -35.74 -1.75
C ALA A 103 -7.74 -34.76 -1.95
N ILE A 104 -7.97 -33.45 -1.99
CA ILE A 104 -6.92 -32.45 -2.15
C ILE A 104 -6.32 -32.12 -0.79
N ARG A 105 -5.02 -32.40 -0.65
CA ARG A 105 -4.26 -32.08 0.57
C ARG A 105 -3.89 -30.60 0.55
N THR A 106 -3.77 -30.01 1.73
CA THR A 106 -3.32 -28.61 1.88
C THR A 106 -1.97 -28.36 1.22
N ALA A 107 -1.08 -29.37 1.22
CA ALA A 107 0.21 -29.31 0.53
C ALA A 107 0.11 -29.15 -1.00
N ASP A 108 -0.93 -29.70 -1.63
CA ASP A 108 -1.14 -29.57 -3.08
C ASP A 108 -1.58 -28.14 -3.44
N ILE A 109 -2.42 -27.54 -2.60
CA ILE A 109 -2.84 -26.13 -2.70
C ILE A 109 -1.64 -25.20 -2.50
N TYR A 110 -0.79 -25.49 -1.51
CA TYR A 110 0.43 -24.71 -1.27
C TYR A 110 1.43 -24.80 -2.42
N ARG A 111 1.63 -25.98 -2.99
CA ARG A 111 2.48 -26.15 -4.17
C ARG A 111 1.97 -25.38 -5.38
N GLY A 112 0.65 -25.25 -5.55
CA GLY A 112 0.04 -24.41 -6.58
C GLY A 112 0.24 -22.92 -6.37
N ALA A 113 0.38 -22.46 -5.12
CA ALA A 113 0.56 -21.05 -4.77
C ALA A 113 2.01 -20.55 -4.94
N ILE A 114 3.00 -21.42 -4.72
CA ILE A 114 4.44 -21.10 -4.85
C ILE A 114 4.80 -20.42 -6.18
N PRO A 115 4.39 -20.92 -7.37
CA PRO A 115 4.75 -20.26 -8.63
C PRO A 115 4.21 -18.84 -8.73
N PHE A 116 3.02 -18.57 -8.18
CA PHE A 116 2.47 -17.23 -8.14
C PHE A 116 3.25 -16.33 -7.17
N LEU A 117 3.64 -16.85 -6.01
CA LEU A 117 4.48 -16.13 -5.06
C LEU A 117 5.82 -15.71 -5.70
N VAL A 118 6.44 -16.60 -6.48
CA VAL A 118 7.69 -16.28 -7.21
C VAL A 118 7.49 -15.15 -8.21
N ILE A 119 6.39 -15.18 -8.98
CA ILE A 119 6.05 -14.10 -9.92
C ILE A 119 5.82 -12.79 -9.17
N GLN A 120 5.16 -12.83 -8.01
CA GLN A 120 4.89 -11.64 -7.20
C GLN A 120 6.18 -11.02 -6.65
N LEU A 121 7.10 -11.84 -6.12
CA LEU A 121 8.41 -11.38 -5.66
C LEU A 121 9.25 -10.81 -6.81
N PHE A 122 9.17 -11.42 -7.99
CA PHE A 122 9.79 -10.88 -9.20
C PHE A 122 9.19 -9.51 -9.57
N MET A 123 7.88 -9.35 -9.46
CA MET A 123 7.21 -8.07 -9.72
C MET A 123 7.67 -6.97 -8.74
N VAL A 124 7.80 -7.29 -7.44
CA VAL A 124 8.38 -6.36 -6.45
C VAL A 124 9.80 -5.94 -6.86
N ALA A 125 10.65 -6.90 -7.24
CA ALA A 125 12.02 -6.62 -7.66
C ALA A 125 12.08 -5.75 -8.92
N VAL A 126 11.19 -5.98 -9.89
CA VAL A 126 11.10 -5.16 -11.11
C VAL A 126 10.64 -3.74 -10.79
N VAL A 127 9.61 -3.56 -9.96
CA VAL A 127 9.10 -2.22 -9.57
C VAL A 127 10.15 -1.46 -8.76
N LEU A 128 10.93 -2.17 -7.94
CA LEU A 128 12.02 -1.60 -7.15
C LEU A 128 13.20 -1.18 -8.03
N ALA A 129 13.56 -1.98 -9.05
CA ALA A 129 14.66 -1.67 -9.95
C ALA A 129 14.30 -0.64 -11.04
N PHE A 130 13.03 -0.60 -11.46
CA PHE A 130 12.54 0.24 -12.54
C PHE A 130 11.34 1.09 -12.09
N PRO A 131 11.56 2.20 -11.37
CA PRO A 131 10.48 3.10 -10.93
C PRO A 131 9.64 3.66 -12.10
N GLN A 132 10.23 3.73 -13.30
CA GLN A 132 9.57 4.19 -14.52
C GLN A 132 8.44 3.28 -15.02
N VAL A 133 8.35 2.04 -14.52
CA VAL A 133 7.20 1.16 -14.79
C VAL A 133 5.91 1.73 -14.16
N VAL A 134 6.05 2.46 -13.06
CA VAL A 134 4.94 3.09 -12.33
C VAL A 134 4.81 4.56 -12.71
N LEU A 135 5.94 5.27 -12.73
CA LEU A 135 6.02 6.69 -13.05
C LEU A 135 6.19 6.86 -14.57
N ARG A 136 5.08 6.75 -15.31
CA ARG A 136 5.09 6.97 -16.77
C ARG A 136 5.02 8.45 -17.14
N ASP A 137 4.41 9.27 -16.29
CA ASP A 137 4.26 10.71 -16.46
C ASP A 137 4.57 11.43 -15.13
N PRO A 138 5.07 12.68 -15.14
CA PRO A 138 5.20 13.48 -13.93
C PRO A 138 3.84 13.60 -13.22
N PRO A 139 3.81 13.77 -11.88
CA PRO A 139 2.57 13.95 -11.14
C PRO A 139 1.68 14.98 -11.86
N PRO A 140 0.37 14.73 -11.99
CA PRO A 140 -0.53 15.74 -12.54
C PRO A 140 -0.35 16.98 -11.66
N ASP A 141 0.21 18.05 -12.25
CA ASP A 141 0.32 19.33 -11.58
C ASP A 141 -1.09 19.73 -11.13
N ALA A 142 -1.24 20.43 -10.01
CA ALA A 142 -2.58 20.76 -9.47
C ALA A 142 -3.47 21.50 -10.50
N SER A 143 -2.86 22.04 -11.57
CA SER A 143 -3.50 22.58 -12.77
C SER A 143 -4.26 21.58 -13.65
N SER A 144 -4.09 20.27 -13.47
CA SER A 144 -4.81 19.23 -14.22
C SER A 144 -6.11 18.79 -13.53
N VAL A 145 -6.39 19.31 -12.34
CA VAL A 145 -7.71 19.17 -11.73
C VAL A 145 -8.61 20.11 -12.51
N THR A 146 -9.39 19.55 -13.44
CA THR A 146 -10.49 20.28 -14.08
C THR A 146 -11.47 20.67 -12.98
N GLU A 147 -11.37 21.88 -12.47
CA GLU A 147 -12.43 22.50 -11.69
C GLU A 147 -13.63 22.55 -12.62
N ILE A 148 -14.59 21.66 -12.40
CA ILE A 148 -15.89 21.73 -13.07
C ILE A 148 -16.59 22.92 -12.40
N PRO A 149 -16.75 24.07 -13.07
CA PRO A 149 -17.43 25.20 -12.49
C PRO A 149 -18.87 24.77 -12.25
N ILE A 150 -19.26 24.63 -10.98
CA ILE A 150 -20.65 24.41 -10.62
C ILE A 150 -21.31 25.78 -10.68
N ASP A 151 -21.96 26.06 -11.82
CA ASP A 151 -22.83 27.22 -11.98
C ASP A 151 -24.10 26.98 -11.15
N VAL A 152 -24.02 27.30 -9.86
CA VAL A 152 -25.17 27.25 -8.96
C VAL A 152 -25.97 28.52 -9.20
N ASP A 153 -27.01 28.44 -10.02
CA ASP A 153 -28.03 29.48 -10.11
C ASP A 153 -28.63 29.69 -8.70
N PRO A 154 -28.45 30.88 -8.08
CA PRO A 154 -28.93 31.16 -6.73
C PRO A 154 -30.47 31.17 -6.62
N ASP A 155 -31.16 31.38 -7.75
CA ASP A 155 -32.61 31.49 -7.83
C ASP A 155 -33.27 30.23 -8.41
N ALA A 156 -32.46 29.23 -8.80
CA ALA A 156 -32.98 27.94 -9.21
C ALA A 156 -33.55 27.20 -8.00
N ASP A 157 -34.87 27.06 -8.00
CA ASP A 157 -35.62 26.30 -7.02
C ASP A 157 -35.37 24.80 -7.29
N TYR A 158 -34.26 24.28 -6.76
CA TYR A 158 -33.82 22.88 -6.96
C TYR A 158 -34.74 21.85 -6.26
N LEU A 159 -35.75 22.31 -5.52
CA LEU A 159 -36.70 21.46 -4.80
C LEU A 159 -37.99 21.29 -5.64
N PRO A 160 -38.51 20.06 -5.77
CA PRO A 160 -39.80 19.85 -6.45
C PRO A 160 -40.91 20.59 -5.68
N ALA A 161 -41.91 21.11 -6.39
CA ALA A 161 -42.94 22.00 -5.82
C ALA A 161 -43.73 21.41 -4.63
N GLU A 162 -43.72 20.09 -4.48
CA GLU A 162 -44.34 19.32 -3.40
C GLU A 162 -43.50 19.27 -2.10
N TRP A 163 -42.22 19.68 -2.14
CA TRP A 163 -41.29 19.77 -1.01
C TRP A 163 -41.08 21.21 -0.51
N ARG A 164 -41.86 22.16 -1.03
CA ARG A 164 -41.90 23.55 -0.55
C ARG A 164 -42.91 23.73 0.58
#